data_AF-A0A7K0ZJX6-F1
#
_entry.id   AF-A0A7K0ZJX6-F1
#
_cell.length_a   1.000
_cell.length_b   1.000
_cell.length_c   1.000
_cell.angle_alpha   90.00
_cell.angle_beta   90.00
_cell.angle_gamma   90.00
#
_symmetry.space_group_name_H-M   'P 1'
#
loop_
_entity.id
_entity.type
_entity.pdbx_description
1 polymer ?
#
loop_
_entity_poly.entity_id
_entity_poly.type
_entity_poly.pdbx_seq_one_letter_code
_entity_poly.pdbx_strand_id
1 'polypeptide(L)'
;MEIAFGPVPLLKAAFEHISGVEAAAIFGSWAHRTLGRPGAPPADIDVLVVGTPDPAQIYDACSRVGATLRRPVNPTILTSHEWSQRTPFLDEVRRGGLLAIAGDLNEGSKE
;
A
#
# COMPACT_ATOMS: atom_id res chain seq x y z
N MET A 1 -2.13 -9.10 23.64
CA MET A 1 -2.81 -8.05 22.86
C MET A 1 -1.74 -7.09 22.39
N GLU A 2 -0.93 -7.51 21.43
CA GLU A 2 0.24 -6.76 20.98
C GLU A 2 0.34 -7.00 19.48
N ILE A 3 0.14 -5.96 18.66
CA ILE A 3 1.09 -5.38 17.69
C ILE A 3 0.38 -4.13 17.12
N ALA A 4 0.45 -3.00 17.83
CA ALA A 4 -0.20 -1.74 17.41
C ALA A 4 0.80 -0.65 16.96
N PHE A 5 2.04 -1.03 16.59
CA PHE A 5 3.12 -0.07 16.33
C PHE A 5 3.73 -0.21 14.93
N GLY A 6 2.90 -0.47 13.91
CA GLY A 6 3.36 -0.57 12.52
C GLY A 6 2.40 0.10 11.55
N PRO A 7 2.87 0.51 10.35
CA PRO A 7 2.01 1.12 9.34
C PRO A 7 0.92 0.17 8.83
N VAL A 8 1.21 -1.13 8.77
CA VAL A 8 0.29 -2.15 8.26
C VAL A 8 -1.03 -2.23 9.04
N PRO A 9 -1.06 -2.47 10.37
CA PRO A 9 -2.32 -2.56 11.10
C PRO A 9 -3.12 -1.24 11.11
N LEU A 10 -2.46 -0.09 11.10
CA LEU A 10 -3.12 1.21 11.03
C LEU A 10 -3.77 1.46 9.67
N LEU A 11 -3.06 1.18 8.59
CA LEU A 11 -3.59 1.29 7.23
C LEU A 11 -4.71 0.27 7.00
N LYS A 12 -4.56 -0.95 7.49
CA LYS A 12 -5.58 -1.99 7.39
C LYS A 12 -6.89 -1.52 8.03
N ALA A 13 -6.83 -1.08 9.29
CA ALA A 13 -8.02 -0.58 9.99
C ALA A 13 -8.64 0.62 9.28
N ALA A 14 -7.83 1.52 8.72
CA ALA A 14 -8.33 2.68 7.99
C ALA A 14 -9.04 2.30 6.67
N PHE A 15 -8.51 1.32 5.93
CA PHE A 15 -9.09 0.86 4.66
C PHE A 15 -10.26 -0.10 4.83
N GLU A 16 -10.34 -0.86 5.92
CA GLU A 16 -11.49 -1.73 6.22
C GLU A 16 -12.82 -0.96 6.30
N HIS A 17 -12.79 0.34 6.57
CA HIS A 17 -13.97 1.20 6.60
C HIS A 17 -14.32 1.86 5.26
N ILE A 18 -13.49 1.69 4.23
CA ILE A 18 -13.67 2.33 2.92
C ILE A 18 -14.25 1.31 1.94
N SER A 19 -15.44 1.62 1.42
CA SER A 19 -16.07 0.80 0.39
C SER A 19 -15.34 0.93 -0.95
N GLY A 20 -15.20 -0.17 -1.67
CA GLY A 20 -14.54 -0.22 -2.97
C GLY A 20 -13.04 -0.55 -2.92
N VAL A 21 -12.44 -0.71 -1.73
CA VAL A 21 -11.10 -1.29 -1.60
C VAL A 21 -11.18 -2.80 -1.77
N GLU A 22 -10.60 -3.32 -2.86
CA GLU A 22 -10.51 -4.76 -3.10
C GLU A 22 -9.23 -5.33 -2.47
N ALA A 23 -8.11 -4.62 -2.65
CA ALA A 23 -6.83 -4.98 -2.04
C ALA A 23 -5.95 -3.74 -1.78
N ALA A 24 -4.98 -3.87 -0.89
CA ALA A 24 -4.01 -2.82 -0.57
C ALA A 24 -2.66 -3.40 -0.13
N ALA A 25 -1.57 -2.75 -0.52
CA ALA A 25 -0.21 -3.10 -0.09
C ALA A 25 0.72 -1.90 0.00
N ILE A 26 1.76 -2.01 0.81
CA ILE A 26 2.88 -1.05 0.82
C ILE A 26 3.88 -1.47 -0.25
N PHE A 27 4.38 -0.50 -1.02
CA PHE A 27 5.41 -0.70 -2.04
C PHE A 27 6.56 0.30 -1.91
N GLY A 28 7.54 0.19 -2.81
CA GLY A 28 8.59 1.19 -2.96
C GLY A 28 9.76 1.04 -1.98
N SER A 29 10.33 2.18 -1.57
CA SER A 29 11.59 2.20 -0.82
C SER A 29 11.50 1.49 0.54
N TRP A 30 10.31 1.34 1.12
CA TRP A 30 10.06 0.54 2.32
C TRP A 30 10.28 -0.96 2.07
N ALA A 31 9.81 -1.50 0.94
CA ALA A 31 10.03 -2.89 0.55
C ALA A 31 11.51 -3.18 0.23
N HIS A 32 12.18 -2.25 -0.45
CA HIS A 32 13.63 -2.33 -0.70
C HIS A 32 14.47 -2.30 0.59
N ARG A 33 13.99 -1.63 1.64
CA ARG A 33 14.66 -1.59 2.96
C ARG A 33 14.45 -2.85 3.77
N THR A 34 13.25 -3.45 3.70
CA THR A 34 13.00 -4.78 4.28
C THR A 34 13.91 -5.84 3.65
N LEU A 35 14.35 -5.64 2.40
CA LEU A 35 15.34 -6.46 1.70
C LEU A 35 16.83 -6.11 2.01
N GLY A 36 17.11 -5.24 2.98
CA GLY A 36 18.46 -5.04 3.52
C GLY A 36 19.35 -4.03 2.80
N ARG A 37 18.80 -3.16 1.93
CA ARG A 37 19.59 -2.06 1.33
C ARG A 37 19.79 -0.90 2.33
N PRO A 38 21.04 -0.54 2.70
CA PRO A 38 21.31 0.58 3.60
C PRO A 38 21.07 1.92 2.90
N GLY A 39 20.42 2.86 3.58
CA GLY A 39 20.31 4.26 3.16
C GLY A 39 19.14 4.99 3.82
N ALA A 40 19.35 6.21 4.36
CA ALA A 40 18.40 7.10 5.07
C ALA A 40 17.34 6.39 5.96
N PRO A 41 16.40 7.03 6.64
CA PRO A 41 15.09 6.42 6.97
C PRO A 41 14.13 6.64 5.79
N PRO A 42 13.14 5.76 5.52
CA PRO A 42 12.20 6.02 4.44
C PRO A 42 11.40 7.27 4.83
N ALA A 43 11.45 8.28 3.97
CA ALA A 43 10.84 9.58 4.22
C ALA A 43 9.32 9.51 4.13
N ASP A 44 8.80 8.56 3.35
CA ASP A 44 7.40 8.38 3.00
C ASP A 44 7.03 6.89 2.97
N ILE A 45 5.72 6.62 3.02
CA ILE A 45 5.13 5.29 2.90
C ILE A 45 4.22 5.30 1.68
N ASP A 46 4.66 4.63 0.62
CA ASP A 46 3.85 4.46 -0.59
C ASP A 46 2.91 3.27 -0.43
N VAL A 47 1.63 3.52 -0.62
CA VAL A 47 0.56 2.53 -0.45
C VAL A 47 -0.17 2.37 -1.76
N LEU A 48 -0.23 1.16 -2.27
CA LEU A 48 -1.06 0.78 -3.40
C LEU A 48 -2.42 0.37 -2.89
N VAL A 49 -3.47 0.89 -3.50
CA VAL A 49 -4.85 0.48 -3.26
C VAL A 49 -5.43 0.04 -4.61
N VAL A 50 -5.91 -1.20 -4.66
CA VAL A 50 -6.56 -1.77 -5.83
C VAL A 50 -8.06 -1.83 -5.59
N GLY A 51 -8.82 -1.31 -6.53
CA GLY A 51 -10.29 -1.33 -6.54
C GLY A 51 -10.88 -0.06 -7.14
N THR A 52 -12.11 0.25 -6.75
CA THR A 52 -12.80 1.48 -7.12
C THR A 52 -13.27 2.26 -5.87
N PRO A 53 -12.40 2.52 -4.88
CA PRO A 53 -12.79 3.31 -3.72
C PRO A 53 -12.89 4.79 -4.09
N ASP A 54 -13.57 5.56 -3.25
CA ASP A 54 -13.56 7.01 -3.36
C ASP A 54 -12.15 7.55 -3.03
N PRO A 55 -11.50 8.31 -3.95
CA PRO A 55 -10.16 8.81 -3.71
C PRO A 55 -10.06 9.72 -2.49
N ALA A 56 -11.06 10.56 -2.25
CA ALA A 56 -11.04 11.48 -1.12
C ALA A 56 -11.02 10.73 0.21
N GLN A 57 -11.78 9.63 0.32
CA GLN A 57 -11.74 8.76 1.51
C GLN A 57 -10.37 8.12 1.73
N ILE A 58 -9.73 7.64 0.66
CA ILE A 58 -8.40 7.03 0.73
C ILE A 58 -7.34 8.06 1.17
N TYR A 59 -7.36 9.27 0.59
CA TYR A 59 -6.44 10.35 0.97
C TYR A 59 -6.66 10.80 2.42
N ASP A 60 -7.91 10.94 2.88
CA ASP A 60 -8.21 11.28 4.27
C ASP A 60 -7.70 10.21 5.25
N ALA A 61 -7.97 8.93 4.96
CA ALA A 61 -7.47 7.81 5.75
C ALA A 61 -5.93 7.78 5.82
N CYS A 62 -5.26 7.93 4.68
CA CYS A 62 -3.81 7.97 4.61
C CYS A 62 -3.23 9.17 5.37
N SER A 63 -3.87 10.34 5.29
CA SER A 63 -3.46 11.54 6.03
C SER A 63 -3.52 11.32 7.55
N ARG A 64 -4.61 10.72 8.06
CA ARG A 64 -4.76 10.39 9.49
C ARG A 64 -3.71 9.38 9.97
N VAL A 65 -3.50 8.32 9.20
CA VAL A 65 -2.48 7.31 9.51
C VAL A 65 -1.08 7.91 9.45
N GLY A 66 -0.80 8.73 8.44
CA GLY A 66 0.48 9.42 8.28
C GLY A 66 0.77 10.41 9.41
N ALA A 67 -0.24 11.15 9.87
CA ALA A 67 -0.12 12.01 11.06
C ALA A 67 0.22 11.20 12.32
N THR A 68 -0.39 10.02 12.47
CA THR A 68 -0.12 9.10 13.59
C THR A 68 1.30 8.53 13.54
N LEU A 69 1.75 8.15 12.34
CA LEU A 69 3.09 7.61 12.10
C LEU A 69 4.18 8.70 12.02
N ARG A 70 3.79 9.98 12.03
CA ARG A 70 4.63 11.15 11.74
C ARG A 70 5.42 10.99 10.43
N ARG A 71 4.79 10.38 9.43
CA ARG A 71 5.36 10.14 8.11
C ARG A 71 4.28 10.35 7.04
N PRO A 72 4.59 11.03 5.93
CA PRO A 72 3.66 11.13 4.81
C PRO A 72 3.34 9.72 4.28
N VAL A 73 2.05 9.47 4.08
CA VAL A 73 1.53 8.25 3.45
C VAL A 73 0.94 8.66 2.11
N ASN A 74 1.48 8.13 1.02
CA ASN A 74 1.05 8.44 -0.33
C ASN A 74 0.25 7.26 -0.90
N PRO A 75 -1.08 7.37 -1.00
CA PRO A 75 -1.88 6.36 -1.68
C PRO A 75 -1.80 6.49 -3.20
N THR A 76 -1.63 5.36 -3.87
CA THR A 76 -1.79 5.18 -5.31
C THR A 76 -3.00 4.29 -5.53
N ILE A 77 -4.07 4.85 -6.08
CA ILE A 77 -5.32 4.13 -6.33
C ILE A 77 -5.29 3.64 -7.77
N LEU A 78 -5.48 2.33 -7.95
CA LEU A 78 -5.57 1.68 -9.24
C LEU A 78 -6.82 0.81 -9.28
N THR A 79 -7.43 0.70 -10.44
CA THR A 79 -8.43 -0.36 -10.66
C THR A 79 -7.77 -1.72 -10.79
N SER A 80 -8.51 -2.80 -10.55
CA SER A 80 -8.04 -4.18 -10.81
C SER A 80 -7.58 -4.36 -12.27
N HIS A 81 -8.24 -3.67 -13.21
CA HIS A 81 -7.83 -3.63 -14.61
C HIS A 81 -6.48 -2.93 -14.82
N GLU A 82 -6.26 -1.77 -14.21
CA GLU A 82 -4.97 -1.05 -14.26
C GLU A 82 -3.86 -1.82 -13.56
N TRP A 83 -4.14 -2.46 -12.42
CA TRP A 83 -3.19 -3.33 -11.74
C TRP A 83 -2.75 -4.45 -12.68
N SER A 84 -3.67 -5.10 -13.39
CA SER A 84 -3.35 -6.18 -14.35
C SER A 84 -2.45 -5.71 -15.51
N GLN A 85 -2.42 -4.41 -15.83
CA GLN A 85 -1.52 -3.88 -16.84
C GLN A 85 -0.05 -4.08 -16.47
N ARG A 86 0.79 -4.28 -17.49
CA ARG A 86 2.24 -4.27 -17.35
C ARG A 86 2.78 -2.94 -17.81
N THR A 87 2.87 -2.00 -16.86
CA THR A 87 3.59 -0.74 -17.06
C THR A 87 4.97 -0.83 -16.40
N PRO A 88 5.97 -0.06 -16.86
CA PRO A 88 7.31 -0.05 -16.27
C PRO A 88 7.30 0.21 -14.76
N PHE A 89 6.39 1.08 -14.30
CA PHE A 89 6.18 1.37 -12.88
C PHE A 89 5.65 0.16 -12.12
N LEU A 90 4.58 -0.51 -12.60
CA LEU A 90 4.00 -1.67 -11.92
C LEU A 90 4.94 -2.87 -11.92
N ASP A 91 5.75 -3.02 -12.96
CA ASP A 91 6.79 -4.05 -13.02
C ASP A 91 7.87 -3.79 -11.95
N GLU A 92 8.32 -2.54 -11.80
CA GLU A 92 9.25 -2.16 -10.74
C GLU A 92 8.65 -2.37 -9.33
N VAL A 93 7.38 -1.99 -9.13
CA VAL A 93 6.65 -2.21 -7.88
C VAL A 93 6.58 -3.71 -7.53
N ARG A 94 6.25 -4.57 -8.50
CA ARG A 94 6.21 -6.02 -8.32
C ARG A 94 7.60 -6.60 -8.03
N ARG A 95 8.65 -6.09 -8.69
CA ARG A 95 10.05 -6.51 -8.48
C ARG A 95 10.62 -6.05 -7.14
N GLY A 96 10.21 -4.87 -6.66
CA GLY A 96 10.67 -4.27 -5.41
C GLY A 96 10.08 -4.92 -4.15
N GLY A 97 9.04 -5.74 -4.31
CA GLY A 97 8.33 -6.41 -3.24
C GLY A 97 7.09 -5.63 -2.78
N LEU A 98 6.01 -6.37 -2.57
CA LEU A 98 4.73 -5.85 -2.06
C LEU A 98 4.49 -6.39 -0.66
N LEU A 99 4.20 -5.52 0.29
CA LEU A 99 3.78 -5.92 1.63
C LEU A 99 2.26 -5.77 1.73
N ALA A 100 1.54 -6.89 1.66
CA ALA A 100 0.08 -6.91 1.74
C ALA A 100 -0.42 -6.29 3.06
N ILE A 101 -1.38 -5.37 2.94
CA ILE A 101 -2.10 -4.74 4.06
C ILE A 101 -3.48 -5.36 4.20
N ALA A 102 -4.21 -5.45 3.08
CA ALA A 102 -5.59 -5.93 3.01
C ALA A 102 -5.85 -6.57 1.66
N GLY A 103 -6.70 -7.61 1.62
CA GLY A 103 -6.97 -8.37 0.40
C GLY A 103 -5.76 -9.17 -0.10
N ASP A 104 -5.97 -9.94 -1.16
CA ASP A 104 -4.92 -10.69 -1.84
C ASP A 104 -4.59 -9.98 -3.16
N LEU A 105 -3.36 -9.47 -3.30
CA LEU A 105 -2.85 -8.90 -4.55
C LEU A 105 -2.24 -9.96 -5.47
N ASN A 106 -2.33 -11.24 -5.08
CA ASN A 106 -1.66 -12.38 -5.70
C ASN A 106 -2.56 -13.08 -6.74
N GLU A 107 -3.65 -12.45 -7.16
CA GLU A 107 -4.51 -12.92 -8.25
C GLU A 107 -3.85 -12.59 -9.60
N GLY A 108 -2.72 -13.25 -9.88
CA GLY A 108 -1.97 -13.17 -11.14
C GLY A 108 -1.51 -14.53 -11.64
N SER A 109 -2.08 -15.63 -11.13
CA SER A 109 -1.75 -16.99 -11.59
C SER A 109 -2.99 -17.87 -11.55
N LYS A 110 -3.91 -17.63 -12.49
CA LYS A 110 -4.84 -18.67 -12.94
C LYS A 110 -4.52 -18.96 -14.41
N GLU A 111 -3.56 -19.85 -14.61
CA GLU A 111 -3.44 -20.65 -15.83
C GLU A 111 -3.95 -22.06 -15.50
#